data_AF-A0A845Y8Q9-F1
#
_entry.id   AF-A0A845Y8Q9-F1
#
_cell.length_a   1.000
_cell.length_b   1.000
_cell.length_c   1.000
_cell.angle_alpha   90.00
_cell.angle_beta   90.00
_cell.angle_gamma   90.00
#
_symmetry.space_group_name_H-M   'P 1'
#
loop_
_entity.id
_entity.type
_entity.pdbx_description
1 polymer ?
#
loop_
_entity_poly.entity_id
_entity_poly.type
_entity_poly.pdbx_seq_one_letter_code
_entity_poly.pdbx_strand_id
1 'polypeptide(L)'
;MTTQTDSKQAYQEKVNAQLEKMNAQIDELKAKGKQAQADASVEYYSQLEQLYAKRDAAQLKLEEIQKAGEEAWAELQAGFEQAWNELCSAFEKAAAKFQ
;
A
#
# COMPACT_ATOMS: atom_id res chain seq x y z
N MET A 1 -24.65 14.25 16.39
CA MET A 1 -23.87 13.02 16.13
C MET A 1 -23.07 13.21 14.83
N THR A 2 -22.03 14.03 14.83
CA THR A 2 -21.27 14.36 13.60
C THR A 2 -19.78 13.99 13.69
N THR A 3 -19.25 13.74 14.88
CA THR A 3 -17.81 13.57 15.11
C THR A 3 -17.21 12.29 14.52
N GLN A 4 -18.02 11.26 14.27
CA GLN A 4 -17.53 9.96 13.77
C GLN A 4 -17.36 9.97 12.24
N THR A 5 -18.28 10.58 11.50
CA THR A 5 -18.21 10.68 10.03
C THR A 5 -17.05 11.57 9.56
N ASP A 6 -16.77 12.68 10.24
CA ASP A 6 -15.62 13.54 9.92
C ASP A 6 -14.27 12.83 10.13
N SER A 7 -14.15 12.03 11.20
CA SER A 7 -12.95 11.23 11.49
C SER A 7 -12.72 10.16 10.42
N LYS A 8 -13.82 9.55 9.95
CA LYS A 8 -13.82 8.55 8.88
C LYS A 8 -13.30 9.12 7.57
N GLN A 9 -13.83 10.28 7.18
CA GLN A 9 -13.51 10.94 5.92
C GLN A 9 -12.04 11.42 5.90
N ALA A 10 -11.60 12.05 7.00
CA ALA A 10 -10.21 12.48 7.15
C ALA A 10 -9.23 11.29 7.11
N TYR A 11 -9.61 10.15 7.69
CA TYR A 11 -8.82 8.93 7.58
C TYR A 11 -8.72 8.46 6.13
N GLN A 12 -9.84 8.36 5.40
CA GLN A 12 -9.86 7.94 3.99
C GLN A 12 -8.98 8.82 3.11
N GLU A 13 -9.07 10.15 3.24
CA GLU A 13 -8.23 11.07 2.46
C GLU A 13 -6.75 10.88 2.77
N LYS A 14 -6.40 10.75 4.06
CA LYS A 14 -5.02 10.51 4.50
C LYS A 14 -4.45 9.23 3.90
N VAL A 15 -5.18 8.12 4.01
CA VAL A 15 -4.69 6.82 3.53
C VAL A 15 -4.67 6.75 2.01
N ASN A 16 -5.59 7.42 1.33
CA ASN A 16 -5.57 7.55 -0.12
C ASN A 16 -4.28 8.25 -0.58
N ALA A 17 -3.94 9.39 0.03
CA ALA A 17 -2.71 10.11 -0.29
C ALA A 17 -1.44 9.28 0.01
N GLN A 18 -1.46 8.50 1.09
CA GLN A 18 -0.36 7.58 1.40
C GLN A 18 -0.22 6.47 0.35
N LEU A 19 -1.33 5.85 -0.08
CA LEU A 19 -1.32 4.86 -1.16
C LEU A 19 -0.80 5.44 -2.48
N GLU A 20 -1.25 6.64 -2.86
CA GLU A 20 -0.76 7.31 -4.07
C GLU A 20 0.76 7.55 -4.00
N LYS A 21 1.26 7.99 -2.85
CA LYS A 21 2.70 8.14 -2.63
C LYS A 21 3.43 6.79 -2.76
N MET A 22 2.90 5.74 -2.13
CA MET A 22 3.50 4.41 -2.21
C MET A 22 3.51 3.86 -3.64
N ASN A 23 2.47 4.13 -4.43
CA ASN A 23 2.42 3.76 -5.85
C ASN A 23 3.56 4.38 -6.63
N ALA A 24 3.77 5.69 -6.46
CA ALA A 24 4.88 6.39 -7.10
C ALA A 24 6.25 5.80 -6.68
N GLN A 25 6.42 5.45 -5.41
CA GLN A 25 7.65 4.83 -4.93
C GLN A 25 7.88 3.42 -5.50
N ILE A 26 6.84 2.60 -5.61
CA ILE A 26 6.93 1.26 -6.22
C ILE A 26 7.28 1.37 -7.71
N ASP A 27 6.69 2.32 -8.43
CA ASP A 27 7.01 2.56 -9.84
C ASP A 27 8.44 3.08 -10.03
N GLU A 28 8.96 3.88 -9.09
CA GLU A 28 10.37 4.29 -9.09
C GLU A 28 11.31 3.07 -8.89
N LEU A 29 11.02 2.18 -7.94
CA LEU A 29 11.78 0.95 -7.74
C LEU A 29 11.74 0.04 -8.98
N LYS A 30 10.59 -0.02 -9.66
CA LYS A 30 10.46 -0.72 -10.93
C LYS A 30 11.33 -0.11 -12.02
N ALA A 31 11.37 1.22 -12.14
CA ALA A 31 12.24 1.87 -13.11
C ALA A 31 13.73 1.60 -12.81
N LYS A 32 14.13 1.71 -11.54
CA LYS A 32 15.50 1.46 -11.08
C LYS A 32 15.96 0.04 -11.37
N GLY A 33 15.15 -0.98 -11.06
CA GLY A 33 15.57 -2.36 -11.34
C GLY A 33 15.47 -2.78 -12.80
N LYS A 34 14.63 -2.13 -13.61
CA LYS A 34 14.71 -2.25 -15.07
C LYS A 34 16.01 -1.68 -15.63
N GLN A 35 16.59 -0.66 -15.00
CA GLN A 35 17.89 -0.09 -15.39
C GLN A 35 19.06 -0.96 -14.93
N ALA A 36 18.95 -1.63 -13.77
CA ALA A 36 19.98 -2.51 -13.20
C ALA A 36 20.08 -3.91 -13.90
N GLN A 37 19.70 -3.99 -15.17
CA GLN A 37 19.36 -5.17 -15.98
C GLN A 37 20.49 -6.21 -16.24
N ALA A 38 21.17 -6.75 -15.23
CA ALA A 38 22.15 -7.83 -15.48
C ALA A 38 22.22 -8.96 -14.42
N ASP A 39 22.12 -8.69 -13.11
CA ASP A 39 22.49 -9.73 -12.12
C ASP A 39 21.37 -10.21 -11.17
N ALA A 40 20.21 -9.54 -11.10
CA ALA A 40 19.19 -9.79 -10.06
C ALA A 40 17.80 -10.25 -10.56
N SER A 41 17.68 -10.72 -11.80
CA SER A 41 16.41 -10.76 -12.56
C SER A 41 15.35 -11.81 -12.17
N VAL A 42 15.44 -12.53 -11.05
CA VAL A 42 14.34 -13.40 -10.60
C VAL A 42 13.83 -12.94 -9.24
N GLU A 43 14.72 -12.76 -8.28
CA GLU A 43 14.36 -12.27 -6.95
C GLU A 43 13.81 -10.84 -7.01
N TYR A 44 14.36 -10.00 -7.89
CA TYR A 44 13.85 -8.65 -8.15
C TYR A 44 12.37 -8.64 -8.60
N TYR A 45 12.04 -9.40 -9.65
CA TYR A 45 10.68 -9.43 -10.18
C TYR A 45 9.71 -10.05 -9.17
N SER A 46 10.14 -11.10 -8.46
CA SER A 46 9.34 -11.71 -7.39
C SER A 46 9.01 -10.70 -6.27
N GLN A 47 9.97 -9.90 -5.82
CA GLN A 47 9.72 -8.86 -4.82
C GLN A 47 8.79 -7.75 -5.35
N LEU A 48 8.95 -7.34 -6.60
CA LEU A 48 8.04 -6.37 -7.23
C LEU A 48 6.61 -6.90 -7.37
N GLU A 49 6.44 -8.15 -7.78
CA GLU A 49 5.11 -8.78 -7.83
C GLU A 49 4.47 -8.85 -6.44
N GLN A 50 5.25 -9.17 -5.40
CA GLN A 50 4.77 -9.14 -4.02
C GLN A 50 4.36 -7.72 -3.59
N LEU A 51 5.12 -6.69 -3.96
CA LEU A 51 4.77 -5.30 -3.69
C LEU A 51 3.48 -4.89 -4.38
N TYR A 52 3.32 -5.25 -5.65
CA TYR A 52 2.10 -4.96 -6.40
C TYR A 52 0.89 -5.66 -5.78
N ALA A 53 1.00 -6.95 -5.43
CA ALA A 53 -0.07 -7.69 -4.79
C ALA A 53 -0.47 -7.07 -3.43
N LYS A 54 0.51 -6.65 -2.60
CA LYS A 54 0.23 -6.01 -1.31
C LYS A 54 -0.39 -4.62 -1.47
N ARG A 55 0.06 -3.84 -2.45
CA ARG A 55 -0.54 -2.55 -2.82
C ARG A 55 -1.99 -2.75 -3.24
N ASP A 56 -2.26 -3.70 -4.13
CA ASP A 56 -3.61 -3.97 -4.63
C ASP A 56 -4.54 -4.42 -3.51
N ALA A 57 -4.04 -5.24 -2.56
CA ALA A 57 -4.79 -5.61 -1.37
C ALA A 57 -5.13 -4.39 -0.48
N ALA A 58 -4.17 -3.49 -0.26
CA ALA A 58 -4.40 -2.28 0.52
C ALA A 58 -5.39 -1.32 -0.18
N GLN A 59 -5.30 -1.19 -1.50
CA GLN A 59 -6.23 -0.38 -2.29
C GLN A 59 -7.65 -0.95 -2.24
N LEU A 60 -7.80 -2.27 -2.39
CA LEU A 60 -9.10 -2.93 -2.29
C LEU A 60 -9.72 -2.74 -0.90
N LYS A 61 -8.91 -2.85 0.16
CA LYS A 61 -9.37 -2.57 1.54
C LYS A 61 -9.82 -1.12 1.71
N LEU A 62 -9.12 -0.15 1.11
CA LEU A 62 -9.57 1.25 1.13
C LEU A 62 -10.92 1.43 0.43
N GLU A 63 -11.15 0.78 -0.70
CA GLU A 63 -12.44 0.83 -1.39
C GLU A 63 -13.57 0.21 -0.54
N GLU A 64 -13.30 -0.87 0.19
CA GLU A 64 -14.25 -1.46 1.14
C GLU A 64 -14.55 -0.48 2.28
N ILE A 65 -13.53 0.15 2.85
CA ILE A 65 -13.63 1.19 3.89
C ILE A 65 -14.48 2.39 3.44
N GLN A 66 -14.36 2.79 2.16
CA GLN A 66 -15.16 3.85 1.56
C GLN A 66 -16.65 3.49 1.48
N LYS A 67 -16.94 2.23 1.13
CA LYS A 67 -18.31 1.73 0.95
C LYS A 67 -18.96 1.27 2.26
N ALA A 68 -18.18 1.02 3.31
CA ALA A 68 -18.67 0.47 4.57
C ALA A 68 -19.48 1.46 5.41
N GLY A 69 -20.43 0.95 6.19
CA GLY A 69 -21.10 1.70 7.25
C GLY A 69 -20.23 1.86 8.51
N GLU A 70 -20.72 2.62 9.51
CA GLU A 70 -20.01 2.83 10.78
C GLU A 70 -19.75 1.51 11.54
N GLU A 71 -20.66 0.54 11.43
CA GLU A 71 -20.53 -0.77 12.11
C GLU A 71 -19.36 -1.62 11.62
N ALA A 72 -19.03 -1.55 10.33
CA ALA A 72 -17.93 -2.31 9.72
C ALA A 72 -16.61 -1.50 9.64
N TRP A 73 -16.66 -0.20 9.95
CA TRP A 73 -15.51 0.69 9.83
C TRP A 73 -14.30 0.22 10.63
N ALA A 74 -14.50 -0.14 11.90
CA ALA A 74 -13.40 -0.49 12.79
C ALA A 74 -12.64 -1.76 12.35
N GLU A 75 -13.38 -2.78 11.90
CA GLU A 75 -12.78 -4.04 11.43
C GLU A 75 -12.03 -3.81 10.10
N LEU A 76 -12.62 -3.06 9.18
CA LEU A 76 -11.99 -2.76 7.90
C LEU A 76 -10.76 -1.86 8.06
N GLN A 77 -10.81 -0.88 8.95
CA GLN A 77 -9.68 -0.03 9.30
C GLN A 77 -8.50 -0.88 9.81
N ALA A 78 -8.76 -1.79 10.76
CA ALA A 78 -7.72 -2.69 11.27
C ALA A 78 -7.13 -3.59 10.17
N GLY A 79 -7.98 -4.11 9.28
CA GLY A 79 -7.54 -4.90 8.12
C GLY A 79 -6.68 -4.09 7.14
N PHE A 80 -7.03 -2.83 6.89
CA PHE A 80 -6.22 -1.93 6.08
C PHE A 80 -4.87 -1.62 6.74
N GLU A 81 -4.85 -1.29 8.04
CA GLU A 81 -3.62 -1.00 8.77
C GLU A 81 -2.65 -2.18 8.76
N GLN A 82 -3.16 -3.41 8.87
CA GLN A 82 -2.35 -4.62 8.71
C GLN A 82 -1.75 -4.71 7.30
N ALA A 83 -2.58 -4.62 6.26
CA ALA A 83 -2.13 -4.69 4.87
C ALA A 83 -1.11 -3.57 4.54
N TRP A 84 -1.33 -2.38 5.08
CA TRP A 84 -0.45 -1.22 4.94
C TRP A 84 0.91 -1.44 5.59
N ASN A 85 0.94 -1.98 6.82
CA ASN A 85 2.19 -2.29 7.52
C ASN A 85 2.99 -3.38 6.79
N GLU A 86 2.30 -4.39 6.26
CA GLU A 86 2.93 -5.43 5.44
C GLU A 86 3.50 -4.86 4.14
N LEU A 87 2.78 -3.93 3.49
CA LEU A 87 3.25 -3.24 2.29
C LEU A 87 4.49 -2.39 2.58
N CYS A 88 4.47 -1.57 3.64
CA CYS A 88 5.62 -0.78 4.06
C CYS A 88 6.84 -1.67 4.32
N SER A 89 6.65 -2.76 5.07
CA SER A 89 7.73 -3.70 5.40
C SER A 89 8.31 -4.38 4.15
N ALA A 90 7.45 -4.75 3.19
CA ALA A 90 7.91 -5.31 1.92
C ALA A 90 8.64 -4.25 1.09
N PHE A 91 8.17 -3.01 1.09
CA PHE A 91 8.76 -1.90 0.36
C PHE A 91 10.15 -1.57 0.90
N GLU A 92 10.32 -1.48 2.22
CA GLU A 92 11.62 -1.25 2.86
C GLU A 92 12.62 -2.35 2.51
N LYS A 93 12.20 -3.62 2.54
CA LYS A 93 13.04 -4.76 2.16
C LYS A 93 13.48 -4.68 0.69
N ALA A 94 12.55 -4.34 -0.20
CA ALA A 94 12.86 -4.17 -1.61
C ALA A 94 13.79 -2.96 -1.83
N ALA A 95 13.45 -1.79 -1.27
CA ALA A 95 14.21 -0.56 -1.36
C ALA A 95 15.66 -0.71 -0.86
N ALA A 96 15.87 -1.45 0.23
CA ALA A 96 17.20 -1.74 0.76
C ALA A 96 18.09 -2.54 -0.21
N LYS A 97 17.51 -3.25 -1.19
CA LYS A 97 18.25 -3.94 -2.26
C LYS A 97 18.68 -3.00 -3.40
N PHE A 98 18.14 -1.79 -3.47
CA PHE A 98 18.49 -0.76 -4.47
C PHE A 98 19.32 0.41 -3.90
N GLN A 99 19.68 0.34 -2.62
CA GLN A 99 20.59 1.29 -1.98
C GLN A 99 22.03 0.81 -2.15
#